data_AF-A0AAA9TQW8-F1
#
_entry.id   AF-A0AAA9TQW8-F1
#
_cell.length_a   1.000
_cell.length_b   1.000
_cell.length_c   1.000
_cell.angle_alpha   90.00
_cell.angle_beta   90.00
_cell.angle_gamma   90.00
#
_symmetry.space_group_name_H-M   'P 1'
#
loop_
_entity.id
_entity.type
_entity.pdbx_description
1 polymer ?
#
loop_
_entity_poly.entity_id
_entity_poly.type
_entity_poly.pdbx_seq_one_letter_code
_entity_poly.pdbx_strand_id
1 'polypeptide(L)'
;MEGRRLRAQPTLPSARLLAMHIQQLETGGFTMTNGAHRWSKLRNIAKVASQVHAFQENPYTFAPDPKLQSQLKQRIARFSGADIAVLAADSGAGPRQAASEKHSRKIQDKLRRMRATFQ
;
A
#
# COMPACT_ATOMS: atom_id res chain seq x y z
N MET A 1 33.46 5.97 -0.14
CA MET A 1 32.52 6.81 -0.91
C MET A 1 31.10 6.41 -0.55
N GLU A 2 30.59 6.91 0.57
CA GLU A 2 29.21 6.67 0.98
C GLU A 2 28.29 7.47 0.06
N GLY A 3 27.57 6.73 -0.77
CA GLY A 3 26.63 7.29 -1.73
C GLY A 3 25.70 8.27 -1.03
N ARG A 4 25.70 9.50 -1.54
CA ARG A 4 24.77 10.58 -1.24
C ARG A 4 23.38 9.95 -1.03
N ARG A 5 22.98 9.76 0.23
CA ARG A 5 21.60 9.43 0.58
C ARG A 5 20.80 10.63 0.09
N LEU A 6 20.30 10.55 -1.15
CA LEU A 6 19.25 11.43 -1.62
C LEU A 6 18.18 11.30 -0.54
N ARG A 7 18.07 12.31 0.33
CA ARG A 7 17.05 12.34 1.37
C ARG A 7 15.74 12.27 0.61
N ALA A 8 15.20 11.06 0.54
CA ALA A 8 14.00 10.80 -0.22
C ALA A 8 12.91 11.66 0.43
N GLN A 9 12.14 12.35 -0.41
CA GLN A 9 11.02 13.13 0.08
C GLN A 9 10.15 12.25 1.00
N PRO A 10 9.69 12.77 2.15
CA PRO A 10 8.83 12.00 3.05
C PRO A 10 7.64 11.44 2.27
N THR A 11 7.37 10.15 2.46
CA THR A 11 6.32 9.42 1.75
C THR A 11 5.59 8.47 2.69
N LEU A 12 4.29 8.27 2.46
CA LEU A 12 3.46 7.32 3.18
C LEU A 12 3.06 6.19 2.23
N PRO A 13 3.79 5.07 2.20
CA PRO A 13 3.43 3.93 1.37
C PRO A 13 2.16 3.26 1.89
N SER A 14 1.47 2.53 1.01
CA SER A 14 0.34 1.69 1.42
C SER A 14 0.81 0.50 2.26
N ALA A 15 0.47 0.51 3.55
CA ALA A 15 0.77 -0.60 4.46
C ALA A 15 0.22 -1.94 3.97
N ARG A 16 -0.97 -1.92 3.33
CA ARG A 16 -1.59 -3.13 2.77
C ARG A 16 -0.77 -3.73 1.63
N LEU A 17 -0.22 -2.91 0.73
CA LEU A 17 0.61 -3.42 -0.37
C LEU A 17 1.88 -4.08 0.15
N LEU A 18 2.52 -3.46 1.16
CA LEU A 18 3.72 -4.00 1.79
C LEU A 18 3.44 -5.31 2.54
N ALA A 19 2.33 -5.37 3.29
CA ALA A 19 1.90 -6.59 3.97
C ALA A 19 1.60 -7.73 2.98
N MET A 20 0.89 -7.45 1.89
CA MET A 20 0.67 -8.44 0.83
C MET A 20 1.97 -8.91 0.19
N HIS A 21 2.94 -8.02 0.01
CA HIS A 21 4.24 -8.38 -0.54
C HIS A 21 5.01 -9.31 0.42
N ILE A 22 4.98 -9.04 1.73
CA ILE A 22 5.54 -9.95 2.74
C ILE A 22 4.82 -11.30 2.68
N GLN A 23 3.48 -11.33 2.70
CA GLN A 23 2.71 -12.57 2.62
C GLN A 23 3.06 -13.42 1.38
N GLN A 24 3.28 -12.78 0.22
CA GLN A 24 3.74 -13.47 -0.98
C GLN A 24 5.12 -14.11 -0.78
N LEU A 25 6.05 -13.40 -0.15
CA LEU A 25 7.38 -13.94 0.18
C LEU A 25 7.30 -15.08 1.20
N GLU A 26 6.34 -15.03 2.13
CA GLU A 26 6.11 -16.03 3.15
C GLU A 26 5.44 -17.31 2.62
N THR A 27 4.86 -17.28 1.43
CA THR A 27 4.20 -18.45 0.83
C THR A 27 5.18 -19.62 0.69
N GLY A 28 4.73 -20.83 1.06
CA GLY A 28 5.55 -22.05 1.15
C GLY A 28 6.41 -22.15 2.41
N GLY A 29 7.09 -23.28 2.61
CA GLY A 29 7.92 -23.52 3.81
C GLY A 29 9.15 -22.59 3.92
N PHE A 30 9.57 -22.31 5.16
CA PHE A 30 10.82 -21.59 5.47
C PHE A 30 12.02 -22.50 5.64
N THR A 31 11.77 -23.78 5.85
CA THR A 31 12.78 -24.82 6.00
C THR A 31 12.90 -25.61 4.71
N MET A 32 14.09 -26.15 4.47
CA MET A 32 14.34 -27.17 3.48
C MET A 32 14.15 -28.55 4.10
N THR A 33 14.17 -29.60 3.28
CA THR A 33 14.01 -31.00 3.73
C THR A 33 15.10 -31.45 4.68
N ASN A 34 16.28 -30.81 4.63
CA ASN A 34 17.39 -31.02 5.54
C ASN A 34 17.30 -30.19 6.84
N GLY A 35 16.19 -29.49 7.09
CA GLY A 35 15.99 -28.63 8.26
C GLY A 35 16.62 -27.24 8.16
N ALA A 36 17.46 -26.96 7.14
CA ALA A 36 18.09 -25.65 6.98
C ALA A 36 17.07 -24.57 6.58
N HIS A 37 17.28 -23.33 7.02
CA HIS A 37 16.43 -22.21 6.62
C HIS A 37 16.75 -21.73 5.20
N ARG A 38 15.70 -21.33 4.47
CA ARG A 38 15.81 -20.73 3.14
C ARG A 38 16.32 -19.29 3.26
N TRP A 39 17.64 -19.11 3.28
CA TRP A 39 18.28 -17.80 3.47
C TRP A 39 17.85 -16.73 2.47
N SER A 40 17.66 -17.10 1.19
CA SER A 40 17.18 -16.18 0.15
C SER A 40 15.81 -15.59 0.48
N LYS A 41 14.92 -16.39 1.07
CA LYS A 41 13.59 -15.97 1.53
C LYS A 41 13.68 -14.99 2.70
N LEU A 42 14.47 -15.34 3.73
CA LEU A 42 14.71 -14.45 4.87
C LEU A 42 15.33 -13.11 4.45
N ARG A 43 16.32 -13.15 3.56
CA ARG A 43 16.94 -11.95 3.00
C ARG A 43 15.94 -11.06 2.26
N ASN A 44 15.04 -11.64 1.47
CA ASN A 44 14.04 -10.88 0.73
C ASN A 44 13.01 -10.23 1.66
N ILE A 45 12.54 -10.94 2.68
CA ILE A 45 11.64 -10.36 3.70
C ILE A 45 12.34 -9.22 4.45
N ALA A 46 13.60 -9.42 4.85
CA ALA A 46 14.39 -8.40 5.52
C ALA A 46 14.52 -7.13 4.67
N LYS A 47 14.71 -7.23 3.35
CA LYS A 47 14.73 -6.06 2.46
C LYS A 47 13.45 -5.24 2.52
N VAL A 48 12.29 -5.90 2.53
CA VAL A 48 10.99 -5.20 2.64
C VAL A 48 10.86 -4.52 3.99
N ALA A 49 11.25 -5.19 5.07
CA ALA A 49 11.27 -4.59 6.41
C ALA A 49 12.22 -3.37 6.48
N SER A 50 13.40 -3.44 5.86
CA SER A 50 14.32 -2.30 5.77
C SER A 50 13.73 -1.13 4.97
N GLN A 51 12.93 -1.38 3.93
CA GLN A 51 12.22 -0.32 3.21
C GLN A 51 11.18 0.36 4.11
N VAL A 52 10.41 -0.41 4.87
CA VAL A 52 9.47 0.13 5.87
C VAL A 52 10.20 1.05 6.84
N HIS A 53 11.35 0.61 7.34
CA HIS A 53 12.17 1.42 8.24
C HIS A 53 12.65 2.72 7.58
N ALA A 54 13.14 2.65 6.34
CA ALA A 54 13.59 3.83 5.60
C ALA A 54 12.48 4.89 5.40
N PHE A 55 11.21 4.48 5.29
CA PHE A 55 10.09 5.42 5.24
C PHE A 55 9.83 6.11 6.59
N GLN A 56 10.11 5.44 7.71
CA GLN A 56 9.98 6.02 9.06
C GLN A 56 11.09 7.02 9.37
N GLU A 57 12.28 6.83 8.81
CA GLU A 57 13.44 7.73 8.99
C GLU A 57 13.24 9.13 8.38
N ASN A 58 12.27 9.30 7.48
CA ASN A 58 11.99 10.57 6.79
C ASN A 58 10.58 11.08 7.15
N PRO A 59 10.38 11.66 8.34
CA PRO A 59 9.08 12.21 8.74
C PRO A 59 8.75 13.49 7.98
N TYR A 60 7.45 13.78 7.86
CA TYR A 60 6.99 15.08 7.35
C TYR A 60 7.29 16.19 8.37
N THR A 61 7.69 17.36 7.86
CA THR A 61 8.04 18.53 8.66
C THR A 61 6.84 19.45 8.94
N PHE A 62 5.62 18.94 8.94
CA PHE A 62 4.43 19.73 9.23
C PHE A 62 4.35 20.07 10.72
N ALA A 63 4.00 21.32 11.04
CA ALA A 63 3.71 21.71 12.42
C ALA A 63 2.42 21.00 12.91
N PRO A 64 2.41 20.45 14.13
CA PRO A 64 1.22 19.84 14.68
C PRO A 64 0.15 20.89 15.01
N ASP A 65 -1.08 20.66 14.58
CA ASP A 65 -2.28 21.41 15.00
C ASP A 65 -3.22 20.48 15.80
N PRO A 66 -3.20 20.54 17.14
CA PRO A 66 -4.01 19.64 17.98
C PRO A 66 -5.52 19.80 17.78
N LYS A 67 -5.99 21.02 17.46
CA LYS A 67 -7.43 21.30 17.27
C LYS A 67 -7.91 20.70 15.96
N LEU A 68 -7.14 20.87 14.89
CA LEU A 68 -7.45 20.22 13.62
C LEU A 68 -7.39 18.70 13.74
N GLN A 69 -6.38 18.15 14.43
CA GLN A 69 -6.24 16.71 14.64
C GLN A 69 -7.42 16.11 15.39
N SER A 70 -7.91 16.76 16.46
CA SER A 70 -9.08 16.27 17.21
C SER A 70 -10.34 16.27 16.35
N GLN A 71 -10.57 17.34 15.59
CA GLN A 71 -11.69 17.44 14.65
C GLN A 71 -11.63 16.34 13.58
N LEU A 72 -10.46 16.11 12.99
CA LEU A 72 -10.28 15.04 11.99
C LEU A 72 -10.53 13.66 12.61
N LYS A 73 -10.00 13.38 13.80
CA LYS A 73 -10.23 12.11 14.51
C LYS A 73 -11.72 11.88 14.81
N GLN A 74 -12.43 12.90 15.28
CA GLN A 74 -13.87 12.80 15.53
C GLN A 74 -14.65 12.51 14.25
N ARG A 75 -14.29 13.16 13.13
CA ARG A 75 -14.92 12.90 11.82
C ARG A 75 -14.63 11.47 11.33
N ILE A 76 -13.38 11.02 11.42
CA ILE A 76 -13.01 9.64 11.04
C ILE A 76 -13.82 8.63 11.86
N ALA A 77 -13.93 8.83 13.17
CA ALA A 77 -14.72 7.96 14.03
C ALA A 77 -16.20 7.93 13.63
N ARG A 78 -16.80 9.11 13.39
CA ARG A 78 -18.20 9.25 12.96
C ARG A 78 -18.50 8.52 11.64
N PHE A 79 -17.54 8.49 10.72
CA PHE A 79 -17.72 7.90 9.39
C PHE A 79 -17.06 6.53 9.22
N SER A 80 -16.51 5.94 10.28
CA SER A 80 -15.72 4.70 10.20
C SER A 80 -16.49 3.50 9.61
N GLY A 81 -17.81 3.46 9.80
CA GLY A 81 -18.70 2.43 9.23
C GLY A 81 -19.60 2.92 8.11
N ALA A 82 -19.45 4.17 7.64
CA ALA A 82 -20.33 4.73 6.64
C ALA A 82 -19.81 4.43 5.22
N ASP A 83 -20.71 4.11 4.29
CA ASP A 83 -20.36 4.02 2.87
C ASP A 83 -20.15 5.43 2.31
N ILE A 84 -18.88 5.78 2.10
CA ILE A 84 -18.47 7.09 1.62
C ILE A 84 -19.05 7.37 0.21
N ALA A 85 -19.28 6.35 -0.61
CA ALA A 85 -19.88 6.53 -1.94
C ALA A 85 -21.36 6.93 -1.83
N VAL A 86 -22.10 6.33 -0.91
CA VAL A 86 -23.49 6.69 -0.62
C VAL A 86 -23.56 8.10 -0.03
N LEU A 87 -22.68 8.42 0.93
CA LEU A 87 -22.60 9.77 1.52
C LEU A 87 -22.26 10.85 0.49
N ALA A 88 -21.38 10.56 -0.47
CA ALA A 88 -21.01 11.48 -1.54
C ALA A 88 -22.14 11.70 -2.54
N ALA A 89 -22.91 10.64 -2.87
CA ALA A 89 -24.07 10.73 -3.75
C ALA A 89 -25.18 11.62 -3.16
N ASP A 90 -25.40 11.53 -1.84
CA ASP A 90 -26.43 12.31 -1.14
C ASP A 90 -26.02 13.79 -0.95
N SER A 91 -24.72 14.08 -0.93
CA SER A 91 -24.19 15.45 -0.73
C SER A 91 -24.05 16.27 -2.03
N GLY A 92 -24.55 15.78 -3.16
CA GLY A 92 -24.50 16.48 -4.45
C GLY A 92 -23.08 16.59 -5.06
N ALA A 93 -22.07 16.07 -4.37
CA ALA A 93 -20.69 15.95 -4.85
C ALA A 93 -20.57 14.67 -5.67
N GLY A 94 -20.94 14.74 -6.95
CA GLY A 94 -20.95 13.59 -7.85
C GLY A 94 -19.65 12.77 -7.82
N PRO A 95 -19.69 11.44 -8.05
CA PRO A 95 -18.53 10.58 -7.92
C PRO A 95 -17.43 10.98 -8.92
N ARG A 96 -16.23 11.34 -8.43
CA ARG A 96 -15.01 11.50 -9.23
C ARG A 96 -14.44 10.14 -9.71
N GLN A 97 -15.30 9.23 -10.18
CA GLN A 97 -14.92 7.87 -10.62
C GLN A 97 -14.28 7.82 -12.03
N ALA A 98 -14.25 8.93 -12.77
CA ALA A 98 -13.94 8.91 -14.20
C ALA A 98 -12.50 8.54 -14.59
N ALA A 99 -11.51 8.61 -13.68
CA ALA A 99 -10.10 8.37 -14.02
C ALA A 99 -9.64 6.93 -13.72
N SER A 100 -10.09 6.33 -12.62
CA SER A 100 -9.65 4.99 -12.19
C SER A 100 -10.23 3.87 -13.06
N GLU A 101 -11.48 4.02 -13.49
CA GLU A 101 -12.15 3.02 -14.32
C GLU A 101 -11.50 2.79 -15.68
N LYS A 102 -10.93 3.84 -16.29
CA LYS A 102 -10.29 3.70 -17.61
C LYS A 102 -9.05 2.82 -17.54
N HIS A 103 -8.29 2.90 -16.44
CA HIS A 103 -7.09 2.08 -16.26
C HIS A 103 -7.45 0.64 -15.90
N SER A 104 -8.44 0.42 -15.04
CA SER A 104 -8.89 -0.92 -14.66
C SER A 104 -9.45 -1.70 -15.85
N ARG A 105 -10.26 -1.05 -16.71
CA ARG A 105 -10.80 -1.66 -17.94
C ARG A 105 -9.67 -2.11 -18.89
N LYS A 106 -8.63 -1.28 -19.06
CA LYS A 106 -7.48 -1.62 -19.93
C LYS A 106 -6.66 -2.81 -19.40
N ILE A 107 -6.54 -2.97 -18.08
CA ILE A 107 -5.89 -4.13 -17.46
C ILE A 107 -6.75 -5.38 -17.62
N GLN A 108 -8.07 -5.27 -17.35
CA GLN A 108 -9.02 -6.37 -17.54
C GLN A 108 -9.04 -6.86 -19.00
N ASP A 109 -9.01 -5.95 -19.97
CA ASP A 109 -8.97 -6.31 -21.38
C ASP A 109 -7.67 -7.04 -21.77
N LYS A 110 -6.52 -6.63 -21.21
CA LYS A 110 -5.26 -7.37 -21.40
C LYS A 110 -5.33 -8.77 -20.79
N LEU A 111 -5.84 -8.90 -19.56
CA LEU A 111 -6.00 -10.19 -18.90
C LEU A 111 -6.95 -11.12 -19.68
N ARG A 112 -8.04 -10.57 -20.23
CA ARG A 112 -8.99 -11.32 -21.07
C ARG A 112 -8.34 -11.83 -22.36
N ARG A 113 -7.52 -11.00 -23.02
CA ARG A 113 -6.79 -11.40 -24.23
C ARG A 113 -5.74 -12.46 -23.95
N MET A 114 -5.00 -12.35 -22.85
CA MET A 114 -4.04 -13.40 -22.46
C MET A 114 -4.75 -14.71 -22.13
N ARG A 115 -5.92 -14.68 -21.50
CA ARG A 115 -6.72 -15.89 -21.26
C ARG A 115 -7.13 -16.59 -22.55
N ALA A 116 -7.43 -15.83 -23.60
CA ALA A 116 -7.80 -16.39 -24.91
C ALA A 116 -6.63 -17.01 -25.68
N THR A 117 -5.38 -16.67 -25.34
CA THR A 117 -4.17 -17.26 -25.95
C THR A 117 -3.71 -18.57 -25.30
N PHE A 118 -4.43 -19.08 -24.30
CA PHE A 118 -4.16 -20.38 -23.65
C PHE A 118 -5.21 -21.45 -24.01
N GLN A 119 -6.03 -21.22 -25.05
CA GLN A 119 -6.85 -22.22 -25.74
C GLN A 119 -6.21 -22.58 -27.06
#